data_AF-A0A495KXU6-F1
#
_entry.id   AF-A0A495KXU6-F1
#
_cell.length_a   1.000
_cell.length_b   1.000
_cell.length_c   1.000
_cell.angle_alpha   90.00
_cell.angle_beta   90.00
_cell.angle_gamma   90.00
#
_symmetry.space_group_name_H-M   'P 1'
#
loop_
_entity.id
_entity.type
_entity.pdbx_description
1 polymer ?
#
loop_
_entity_poly.entity_id
_entity_poly.type
_entity_poly.pdbx_seq_one_letter_code
_entity_poly.pdbx_strand_id
1 'polypeptide(L)'
;MAARDDAPRTPDRSPWTAGPVPISAAAEQVGTSARMLRYREGLGLLPRTQEQPTGRGHRHRRFTEEDLRTIATGLELEREFDIPPAALAFALRVLAEPEVLARVREHGERLGRLAAAPTRALDFDKQKAMRLLQDRRR
;
A
#
# COMPACT_ATOMS: atom_id res chain seq x y z
N MET A 1 -1.62 49.79 12.06
CA MET A 1 -0.92 49.63 10.76
C MET A 1 -0.76 48.13 10.53
N ALA A 2 -1.70 47.52 9.80
CA ALA A 2 -1.80 46.08 9.66
C ALA A 2 -0.79 45.59 8.60
N ALA A 3 0.22 44.83 9.02
CA ALA A 3 1.04 44.06 8.11
C ALA A 3 0.21 42.84 7.67
N ARG A 4 -0.19 42.83 6.40
CA ARG A 4 -0.76 41.65 5.75
C ARG A 4 0.39 40.69 5.52
N ASP A 5 0.38 39.58 6.25
CA ASP A 5 1.08 38.35 5.87
C ASP A 5 0.47 37.84 4.57
N ASP A 6 1.03 38.26 3.45
CA ASP A 6 0.74 37.71 2.13
C ASP A 6 1.89 36.79 1.75
N ALA A 7 1.95 35.64 2.42
CA ALA A 7 2.82 34.55 1.99
C ALA A 7 2.27 34.03 0.65
N PRO A 8 3.10 33.87 -0.40
CA PRO A 8 2.62 33.36 -1.67
C PRO A 8 2.10 31.94 -1.47
N ARG A 9 0.78 31.78 -1.50
CA ARG A 9 0.11 30.48 -1.61
C ARG A 9 0.57 29.86 -2.91
N THR A 10 1.57 28.99 -2.86
CA THR A 10 1.94 28.14 -3.99
C THR A 10 0.66 27.48 -4.47
N PRO A 11 0.24 27.71 -5.72
CA PRO A 11 -0.95 27.07 -6.20
C PRO A 11 -0.62 25.58 -6.25
N ASP A 12 -1.32 24.79 -5.45
CA ASP A 12 -1.46 23.35 -5.60
C ASP A 12 -2.11 23.09 -6.96
N ARG A 13 -1.31 23.24 -8.03
CA ARG A 13 -1.70 22.84 -9.38
C ARG A 13 -1.34 21.39 -9.46
N SER A 14 -2.34 20.56 -9.17
CA SER A 14 -2.30 19.16 -9.53
C SER A 14 -1.81 19.02 -10.98
N PRO A 15 -0.85 18.14 -11.27
CA PRO A 15 -0.38 17.88 -12.63
C PRO A 15 -1.46 17.21 -13.50
N TRP A 16 -2.61 16.87 -12.91
CA TRP A 16 -3.67 16.10 -13.54
C TRP A 16 -4.91 16.92 -13.82
N THR A 17 -5.71 16.43 -14.78
CA THR A 17 -6.94 17.10 -15.18
C THR A 17 -7.94 17.12 -14.03
N ALA A 18 -8.59 18.27 -13.83
CA ALA A 18 -9.69 18.39 -12.89
C ALA A 18 -10.91 17.58 -13.38
N GLY A 19 -11.09 16.38 -12.84
CA GLY A 19 -12.27 15.54 -13.05
C GLY A 19 -11.94 14.06 -13.31
N PRO A 20 -12.93 13.15 -13.20
CA PRO A 20 -12.69 11.71 -13.40
C PRO A 20 -12.36 11.36 -14.86
N VAL A 21 -11.23 10.68 -15.10
CA VAL A 21 -10.72 10.36 -16.45
C VAL A 21 -10.83 8.86 -16.78
N PRO A 22 -10.99 8.45 -18.06
CA PRO A 22 -10.91 7.04 -18.45
C PRO A 22 -9.49 6.47 -18.28
N ILE A 23 -9.36 5.14 -18.26
CA ILE A 23 -8.07 4.45 -18.09
C ILE A 23 -6.96 4.85 -19.09
N SER A 24 -7.31 5.22 -20.33
CA SER A 24 -6.32 5.68 -21.31
C SER A 24 -5.71 7.02 -20.93
N ALA A 25 -6.56 8.01 -20.59
CA ALA A 25 -6.12 9.32 -20.13
C ALA A 25 -5.43 9.24 -18.76
N ALA A 26 -5.90 8.36 -17.87
CA ALA A 26 -5.22 8.06 -16.62
C ALA A 26 -3.78 7.55 -16.86
N ALA A 27 -3.61 6.63 -17.82
CA ALA A 27 -2.31 6.07 -18.15
C ALA A 27 -1.35 7.13 -18.69
N GLU A 28 -1.82 8.01 -19.57
CA GLU A 28 -1.04 9.15 -20.07
C GLU A 28 -0.59 10.09 -18.94
N GLN A 29 -1.50 10.39 -18.00
CA GLN A 29 -1.23 11.31 -16.89
C GLN A 29 -0.26 10.78 -15.85
N VAL A 30 -0.22 9.46 -15.63
CA VAL A 30 0.75 8.82 -14.70
C VAL A 30 1.98 8.28 -15.42
N GLY A 31 2.13 8.57 -16.72
CA GLY A 31 3.32 8.19 -17.50
C GLY A 31 3.47 6.68 -17.73
N THR A 32 2.36 5.96 -17.93
CA THR A 32 2.38 4.51 -18.20
C THR A 32 1.46 4.12 -19.36
N SER A 33 1.36 2.82 -19.68
CA SER A 33 0.44 2.33 -20.69
C SER A 33 -0.90 1.87 -20.12
N ALA A 34 -1.98 2.04 -20.87
CA ALA A 34 -3.30 1.53 -20.47
C ALA A 34 -3.30 -0.01 -20.27
N ARG A 35 -2.44 -0.74 -20.99
CA ARG A 35 -2.22 -2.18 -20.77
C ARG A 35 -1.62 -2.43 -19.38
N MET A 36 -0.61 -1.65 -18.99
CA MET A 36 0.01 -1.77 -17.68
C MET A 36 -0.98 -1.43 -16.55
N LEU A 37 -1.79 -0.38 -16.68
CA LEU A 37 -2.83 -0.09 -15.68
C LEU A 37 -3.84 -1.24 -15.52
N ARG A 38 -4.26 -1.88 -16.62
CA ARG A 38 -5.14 -3.07 -16.54
C ARG A 38 -4.45 -4.27 -15.88
N TYR A 39 -3.17 -4.48 -16.14
CA TYR A 39 -2.40 -5.51 -15.46
C TYR A 39 -2.35 -5.25 -13.95
N ARG A 40 -2.06 -4.01 -13.55
CA ARG A 40 -2.08 -3.56 -12.15
C ARG A 40 -3.46 -3.70 -11.49
N GLU A 41 -4.53 -3.42 -12.24
CA GLU A 41 -5.90 -3.65 -11.79
C GLU A 41 -6.15 -5.12 -11.44
N GLY A 42 -5.72 -6.04 -12.31
CA GLY A 42 -5.79 -7.48 -12.05
C GLY A 42 -4.99 -7.93 -10.82
N LEU A 43 -3.94 -7.19 -10.45
CA LEU A 43 -3.14 -7.42 -9.25
C LEU A 43 -3.73 -6.74 -7.99
N GLY A 44 -4.80 -5.95 -8.10
CA GLY A 44 -5.38 -5.21 -6.98
C GLY A 44 -4.59 -3.96 -6.56
N LEU A 45 -3.72 -3.44 -7.44
CA LEU A 45 -2.89 -2.26 -7.18
C LEU A 45 -3.55 -0.93 -7.55
N LEU A 46 -4.78 -0.97 -8.07
CA LEU A 46 -5.56 0.23 -8.34
C LEU A 46 -6.62 0.38 -7.23
N PRO A 47 -6.87 1.61 -6.75
CA PRO A 47 -7.90 1.85 -5.73
C PRO A 47 -9.26 1.32 -6.20
N ARG A 48 -10.17 0.96 -5.31
CA ARG A 48 -11.55 0.65 -5.74
C ARG A 48 -12.24 1.98 -5.98
N THR A 49 -12.27 2.45 -7.23
CA THR A 49 -12.89 3.74 -7.58
C THR A 49 -14.27 3.88 -6.92
N GLN A 50 -14.50 5.01 -6.24
CA GLN A 50 -15.68 5.27 -5.42
C GLN A 50 -17.00 5.28 -6.22
N GLU A 51 -16.95 5.47 -7.54
CA GLU A 51 -18.11 5.35 -8.41
C GLU A 51 -18.17 3.96 -9.04
N GLN A 52 -18.64 2.96 -8.28
CA GLN A 52 -19.25 1.81 -8.92
C GLN A 52 -20.51 2.31 -9.66
N PRO A 53 -20.61 2.15 -10.98
CA PRO A 53 -21.76 2.62 -11.71
C PRO A 53 -22.96 1.77 -11.30
N THR A 54 -23.89 2.37 -10.56
CA THR A 54 -25.17 1.77 -10.13
C THR A 54 -26.17 1.56 -11.28
N GLY A 55 -25.69 1.32 -12.51
CA GLY A 55 -26.52 1.18 -13.70
C GLY A 55 -26.19 -0.07 -14.51
N ARG A 56 -27.23 -0.75 -14.99
CA ARG A 56 -27.18 -1.91 -15.91
C ARG A 56 -26.42 -1.51 -17.20
N GLY A 57 -25.10 -1.75 -17.23
CA GLY A 57 -24.26 -1.55 -18.41
C GLY A 57 -22.77 -1.51 -18.06
N HIS A 58 -21.93 -1.93 -19.02
CA HIS A 58 -20.46 -1.81 -18.97
C HIS A 58 -20.05 -0.33 -18.95
N ARG A 59 -20.24 0.38 -17.84
CA ARG A 59 -19.67 1.72 -17.68
C ARG A 59 -18.18 1.58 -17.41
N HIS A 60 -17.38 2.12 -18.34
CA HIS A 60 -15.94 2.17 -18.24
C HIS A 60 -15.55 2.93 -16.97
N ARG A 61 -14.68 2.32 -16.17
CA ARG A 61 -14.16 2.88 -14.92
C ARG A 61 -13.53 4.26 -15.14
N ARG A 62 -13.81 5.19 -14.21
CA ARG A 62 -13.23 6.53 -14.17
C ARG A 62 -12.21 6.61 -13.03
N PHE A 63 -11.17 7.42 -13.20
CA PHE A 63 -10.12 7.61 -12.20
C PHE A 63 -10.16 9.05 -11.73
N THR A 64 -10.38 9.25 -10.44
CA THR A 64 -10.32 10.57 -9.83
C THR A 64 -8.87 11.02 -9.69
N GLU A 65 -8.66 12.30 -9.38
CA GLU A 65 -7.33 12.82 -9.07
C GLU A 65 -6.67 12.10 -7.88
N GLU A 66 -7.46 11.70 -6.88
CA GLU A 66 -6.98 10.90 -5.75
C GLU A 66 -6.58 9.48 -6.18
N ASP A 67 -7.33 8.88 -7.12
CA ASP A 67 -6.96 7.60 -7.68
C ASP A 67 -5.60 7.69 -8.41
N LEU A 68 -5.40 8.76 -9.19
CA LEU A 68 -4.14 9.02 -9.88
C LEU A 68 -2.98 9.22 -8.90
N ARG A 69 -3.22 9.89 -7.75
CA ARG A 69 -2.21 10.07 -6.66
C ARG A 69 -1.75 8.72 -6.16
N THR A 70 -2.72 7.87 -5.83
CA THR A 70 -2.46 6.53 -5.32
C THR A 70 -1.69 5.68 -6.33
N ILE A 71 -2.06 5.74 -7.62
CA ILE A 71 -1.37 5.01 -8.70
C ILE A 71 0.07 5.51 -8.85
N ALA A 72 0.28 6.83 -8.85
CA ALA A 72 1.60 7.44 -8.98
C ALA A 72 2.53 7.02 -7.82
N THR A 73 2.05 7.04 -6.58
CA THR A 73 2.80 6.54 -5.42
C THR A 73 3.18 5.06 -5.57
N GLY A 74 2.28 4.21 -6.07
CA GLY A 74 2.60 2.82 -6.34
C GLY A 74 3.68 2.65 -7.41
N LEU A 75 3.66 3.48 -8.47
CA LEU A 75 4.69 3.49 -9.51
C LEU A 75 6.03 4.05 -9.01
N GLU A 76 6.02 4.96 -8.03
CA GLU A 76 7.21 5.44 -7.35
C GLU A 76 7.88 4.34 -6.54
N LEU A 77 7.12 3.62 -5.70
CA LEU A 77 7.63 2.49 -4.92
C LEU A 77 8.29 1.43 -5.80
N GLU A 78 7.66 1.09 -6.93
CA GLU A 78 8.22 0.11 -7.87
C GLU A 78 9.55 0.54 -8.47
N ARG A 79 9.68 1.83 -8.81
CA ARG A 79 10.92 2.39 -9.35
C ARG A 79 12.00 2.51 -8.29
N GLU A 80 11.63 2.98 -7.09
CA GLU A 80 12.57 3.20 -5.98
C GLU A 80 13.18 1.89 -5.50
N PHE A 81 12.37 0.84 -5.36
CA PHE A 81 12.82 -0.47 -4.90
C PHE A 81 13.22 -1.42 -6.03
N ASP A 82 13.13 -0.99 -7.29
CA ASP A 82 13.37 -1.80 -8.49
C ASP A 82 12.62 -3.15 -8.44
N ILE A 83 11.32 -3.08 -8.17
CA ILE A 83 10.46 -4.26 -8.03
C ILE A 83 9.37 -4.31 -9.12
N PRO A 84 9.01 -5.50 -9.62
CA PRO A 84 7.89 -5.64 -10.53
C PRO A 84 6.56 -5.42 -9.79
N PRO A 85 5.47 -5.04 -10.50
CA PRO A 85 4.16 -4.82 -9.89
C PRO A 85 3.65 -6.00 -9.07
N ALA A 86 3.90 -7.24 -9.52
CA ALA A 86 3.48 -8.44 -8.79
C ALA A 86 4.16 -8.58 -7.41
N ALA A 87 5.41 -8.10 -7.26
CA ALA A 87 6.09 -8.11 -5.99
C ALA A 87 5.49 -7.09 -5.02
N LEU A 88 5.14 -5.89 -5.50
CA LEU A 88 4.42 -4.90 -4.69
C LEU A 88 3.04 -5.45 -4.24
N ALA A 89 2.29 -6.06 -5.16
CA ALA A 89 1.00 -6.67 -4.84
C ALA A 89 1.13 -7.78 -3.79
N PHE A 90 2.17 -8.63 -3.92
CA PHE A 90 2.46 -9.65 -2.93
C PHE A 90 2.87 -9.06 -1.58
N ALA A 91 3.66 -7.98 -1.56
CA ALA A 91 4.04 -7.30 -0.32
C ALA A 91 2.80 -6.74 0.42
N LEU A 92 1.87 -6.10 -0.29
CA LEU A 92 0.61 -5.64 0.28
C LEU A 92 -0.23 -6.82 0.82
N ARG A 93 -0.26 -7.94 0.09
CA ARG A 93 -0.90 -9.17 0.54
C ARG A 93 -0.28 -9.72 1.83
N VAL A 94 1.05 -9.74 1.93
CA VAL A 94 1.78 -10.13 3.14
C VAL A 94 1.38 -9.25 4.32
N LEU A 95 1.18 -7.95 4.10
CA LEU A 95 0.74 -7.03 5.16
C LEU A 95 -0.73 -7.21 5.55
N ALA A 96 -1.59 -7.60 4.60
CA ALA A 96 -3.03 -7.73 4.81
C ALA A 96 -3.46 -9.11 5.37
N GLU A 97 -2.74 -10.19 5.02
CA GLU A 97 -3.09 -11.57 5.38
C GLU A 97 -2.14 -12.12 6.48
N PRO A 98 -2.59 -12.28 7.74
CA PRO A 98 -1.72 -12.71 8.85
C PRO A 98 -1.06 -14.08 8.64
N GLU A 99 -1.75 -15.01 7.98
CA GLU A 99 -1.21 -16.35 7.69
C GLU A 99 -0.07 -16.29 6.67
N VAL A 100 -0.21 -15.45 5.63
CA VAL A 100 0.85 -15.24 4.63
C VAL A 100 2.06 -14.58 5.28
N LEU A 101 1.83 -13.58 6.13
CA LEU A 101 2.88 -12.93 6.91
C LEU A 101 3.68 -13.93 7.74
N ALA A 102 3.01 -14.79 8.51
CA ALA A 102 3.66 -15.79 9.35
C ALA A 102 4.55 -16.74 8.53
N ARG A 103 4.07 -17.21 7.38
CA ARG A 103 4.81 -18.12 6.50
C ARG A 103 6.01 -17.46 5.82
N VAL A 104 5.85 -16.24 5.31
CA VAL A 104 6.95 -15.49 4.70
C VAL A 104 8.03 -15.16 5.74
N ARG A 105 7.62 -14.78 6.96
CA ARG A 105 8.56 -14.55 8.07
C ARG A 105 9.32 -15.82 8.45
N GLU A 106 8.63 -16.94 8.64
CA GLU A 106 9.27 -18.22 8.94
C GLU A 106 10.30 -18.60 7.85
N HIS A 107 9.95 -18.40 6.58
CA HIS A 107 10.89 -18.63 5.50
C HIS A 107 12.10 -17.69 5.56
N GLY A 108 11.88 -16.39 5.82
CA GLY A 108 12.95 -15.40 5.97
C GLY A 108 13.89 -15.67 7.16
N GLU A 109 13.35 -16.21 8.26
CA GLU A 109 14.14 -16.70 9.41
C GLU A 109 15.03 -17.88 8.99
N ARG A 110 14.48 -18.87 8.28
CA ARG A 110 15.25 -20.02 7.78
C ARG A 110 16.33 -19.62 6.76
N LEU A 111 16.08 -18.60 5.96
CA LEU A 111 17.07 -18.03 5.04
C LEU A 111 18.14 -17.17 5.75
N GLY A 112 17.99 -16.91 7.05
CA GLY A 112 18.87 -16.02 7.81
C GLY A 112 18.75 -14.54 7.40
N ARG A 113 17.69 -14.17 6.67
CA ARG A 113 17.43 -12.79 6.22
C ARG A 113 16.66 -11.97 7.23
N LEU A 114 15.89 -12.63 8.09
CA LEU A 114 15.16 -12.01 9.19
C LEU A 114 15.67 -12.58 10.52
N ALA A 115 15.85 -11.69 11.50
CA ALA A 115 16.03 -12.14 12.88
C ALA A 115 14.73 -12.79 13.37
N ALA A 116 14.87 -13.90 14.09
CA ALA A 116 13.73 -14.55 14.73
C ALA A 116 12.97 -13.53 15.58
N ALA A 117 11.64 -13.49 15.44
CA ALA A 117 10.83 -12.49 16.15
C ALA A 117 11.11 -12.53 17.67
N PRO A 118 11.49 -11.39 18.31
CA PRO A 118 11.84 -11.35 19.73
C PRO A 118 10.68 -11.72 20.67
N THR A 119 9.44 -11.74 20.16
CA THR A 119 8.24 -12.15 20.90
C THR A 119 8.37 -13.55 21.50
N ARG A 120 9.03 -14.50 20.80
CA ARG A 120 9.26 -15.85 21.36
C ARG A 120 10.18 -15.83 22.59
N ALA A 121 11.18 -14.94 22.62
CA ALA A 121 12.06 -14.78 23.77
C ALA A 121 11.33 -14.12 24.95
N LEU A 122 10.53 -13.09 24.68
CA LEU A 122 9.72 -12.40 25.69
C LEU A 122 8.63 -13.31 26.29
N ASP A 123 8.01 -14.19 25.50
CA ASP A 123 7.04 -15.17 26.00
C ASP A 123 7.69 -16.22 26.90
N PHE A 124 8.91 -16.67 26.57
CA PHE A 124 9.68 -17.58 27.42
C PHE A 124 10.05 -16.94 28.76
N ASP A 125 10.52 -15.69 28.74
CA ASP A 125 10.87 -14.95 29.95
C ASP A 125 9.63 -14.69 30.82
N LYS A 126 8.49 -14.36 30.19
CA LYS A 126 7.22 -14.20 30.88
C LYS A 126 6.76 -15.52 31.51
N GLN A 127 6.83 -16.64 30.79
CA GLN A 127 6.48 -17.97 31.32
C GLN A 127 7.38 -18.36 32.51
N LYS A 128 8.68 -18.09 32.41
CA LYS A 128 9.64 -18.32 33.50
C LYS A 128 9.31 -17.48 34.74
N ALA A 129 9.03 -16.19 34.55
CA ALA A 129 8.63 -15.30 35.63
C ALA A 129 7.33 -15.77 36.32
N MET A 130 6.34 -16.22 35.54
CA MET A 130 5.08 -16.75 36.09
C MET A 130 5.27 -18.02 36.91
N ARG A 131 6.16 -18.94 36.49
CA ARG A 131 6.51 -20.13 37.30
C ARG A 131 7.15 -19.74 38.63
N LEU A 132 8.11 -18.81 38.61
CA LEU A 132 8.79 -18.35 39.82
C LEU A 132 7.83 -17.68 40.82
N LEU A 133 6.80 -16.98 40.34
CA LEU A 133 5.75 -16.41 41.19
C LEU A 133 4.81 -17.47 41.78
N GLN A 134 4.56 -18.56 41.06
CA GLN A 134 3.75 -19.69 41.53
C GLN A 134 4.50 -20.53 42.57
N ASP A 135 5.79 -20.78 42.35
CA ASP A 135 6.64 -21.54 43.28
C ASP A 135 6.90 -20.80 44.60
N ARG A 136 6.95 -19.46 44.59
CA ARG A 136 7.16 -18.62 45.77
C ARG A 136 5.90 -18.40 46.63
N ARG A 137 4.74 -18.89 46.17
CA ARG A 137 3.43 -18.83 46.87
C ARG A 137 3.03 -20.15 47.55
N ARG A 138 3.86 -21.20 47.42
CA ARG A 138 3.77 -22.44 48.20
C ARG A 138 4.76 -22.42 49.36
#